data_AF-W4PDC2-F1
#
_entry.id   AF-W4PDC2-F1
#
_cell.length_a   1.000
_cell.length_b   1.000
_cell.length_c   1.000
_cell.angle_alpha   90.00
_cell.angle_beta   90.00
_cell.angle_gamma   90.00
#
_symmetry.space_group_name_H-M   'P 1'
#
loop_
_entity.id
_entity.type
_entity.pdbx_description
1 polymer ?
#
loop_
_entity_poly.entity_id
_entity_poly.type
_entity_poly.pdbx_seq_one_letter_code
_entity_poly.pdbx_strand_id
1 'polypeptide(L)'
;MEQEKILSTLREKLGETSFSERTLQKYVELNPVAEGSELDEAYWDTAVAFIKGMEGQYNHDVATKVEDFKKNYKPQQTPPTPPTPPAPSGKESELEKKLKELEERLDAEDSKKVQADLLKKVTSAMKAKQATDDYVLSKTLQGVTFDTKKSVDELVVELLPKYDAEYKACRGYGTAPRTSSDSGGTQHSAASKYFERKGKKEGWKKK
;
A
#
# COMPACT_ATOMS: atom_id res chain seq x y z
N MET A 1 -7.00 2.44 31.60
CA MET A 1 -8.08 3.41 31.28
C MET A 1 -8.25 3.45 29.79
N GLU A 2 -9.48 3.63 29.28
CA GLU A 2 -9.72 3.77 27.84
C GLU A 2 -9.07 5.06 27.32
N GLN A 3 -8.48 5.01 26.12
CA GLN A 3 -7.74 6.12 25.49
C GLN A 3 -8.60 7.38 25.34
N GLU A 4 -9.90 7.21 25.10
CA GLU A 4 -10.86 8.31 24.98
C GLU A 4 -11.01 9.08 26.30
N LYS A 5 -10.99 8.37 27.43
CA LYS A 5 -11.07 8.98 28.75
C LYS A 5 -9.78 9.78 29.05
N ILE A 6 -8.63 9.23 28.67
CA ILE A 6 -7.34 9.92 28.81
C ILE A 6 -7.32 11.20 27.96
N LEU A 7 -7.80 11.12 26.71
CA LEU A 7 -7.90 12.27 25.82
C LEU A 7 -8.81 13.36 26.38
N SER A 8 -9.97 12.98 26.92
CA SER A 8 -10.90 13.93 27.51
C SER A 8 -10.30 14.64 28.73
N THR A 9 -9.65 13.90 29.64
CA THR A 9 -8.98 14.49 30.81
C THR A 9 -7.80 15.37 30.41
N LEU A 10 -7.02 14.96 29.39
CA LEU A 10 -5.92 15.74 28.86
C LEU A 10 -6.41 17.09 28.34
N ARG A 11 -7.51 17.10 27.57
CA ARG A 11 -8.11 18.34 27.04
C ARG A 11 -8.62 19.26 28.13
N GLU A 12 -9.28 18.70 29.14
CA GLU A 12 -9.75 19.47 30.30
C GLU A 12 -8.60 20.15 31.04
N LYS A 13 -7.48 19.43 31.27
CA LYS A 13 -6.28 19.97 31.92
C LYS A 13 -5.52 20.98 31.03
N LEU A 14 -5.54 20.79 29.71
CA LEU A 14 -4.92 21.72 28.76
C LEU A 14 -5.67 23.04 28.63
N GLY A 15 -7.01 23.00 28.65
CA GLY A 15 -7.86 24.14 28.36
C GLY A 15 -7.89 24.48 26.86
N GLU A 16 -7.99 25.77 26.54
CA GLU A 16 -7.89 26.24 25.15
C GLU A 16 -6.48 25.97 24.60
N THR A 17 -6.41 25.23 23.49
CA THR A 17 -5.17 24.94 22.78
C THR A 17 -5.36 25.10 21.27
N SER A 18 -4.30 25.55 20.61
CA SER A 18 -4.19 25.78 19.17
C SER A 18 -4.00 24.47 18.40
N PHE A 19 -3.76 23.35 19.10
CA PHE A 19 -3.61 22.04 18.48
C PHE A 19 -4.96 21.37 18.20
N SER A 20 -4.99 20.62 17.10
CA SER A 20 -6.18 19.85 16.71
C SER A 20 -6.37 18.62 17.59
N GLU A 21 -7.62 18.16 17.68
CA GLU A 21 -8.00 16.94 18.39
C GLU A 21 -7.20 15.72 17.93
N ARG A 22 -6.98 15.60 16.61
CA ARG A 22 -6.15 14.56 16.01
C ARG A 22 -4.72 14.56 16.56
N THR A 23 -4.16 15.74 16.83
CA THR A 23 -2.79 15.87 17.37
C THR A 23 -2.73 15.38 18.81
N LEU A 24 -3.72 15.75 19.62
CA LEU A 24 -3.85 15.29 21.01
C LEU A 24 -4.14 13.79 21.08
N GLN A 25 -4.98 13.27 20.18
CA GLN A 25 -5.23 11.83 20.05
C GLN A 25 -3.95 11.07 19.72
N LYS A 26 -3.14 11.58 18.78
CA LYS A 26 -1.85 10.98 18.44
C LYS A 26 -0.89 10.99 19.64
N TYR A 27 -0.89 12.04 20.44
CA TYR A 27 -0.10 12.09 21.67
C TYR A 27 -0.50 10.99 22.66
N VAL A 28 -1.80 10.76 22.86
CA VAL A 28 -2.31 9.69 23.73
C VAL A 28 -1.98 8.30 23.17
N GLU A 29 -2.08 8.10 21.85
CA GLU A 29 -1.71 6.83 21.21
C GLU A 29 -0.22 6.49 21.36
N LEU A 30 0.65 7.50 21.26
CA LEU A 30 2.10 7.33 21.33
C LEU A 30 2.62 7.20 22.77
N ASN A 31 1.80 7.59 23.75
CA ASN A 31 2.10 7.47 25.18
C ASN A 31 1.07 6.55 25.85
N PRO A 32 1.06 5.24 25.52
CA PRO A 32 0.12 4.30 26.11
C PRO A 32 0.39 4.15 27.61
N VAL A 33 -0.68 4.20 28.39
CA VAL A 33 -0.63 4.02 29.84
C VAL A 33 -0.91 2.55 30.15
N ALA A 34 -0.08 1.95 30.99
CA ALA A 34 -0.25 0.54 31.39
C ALA A 34 -1.61 0.32 32.06
N GLU A 35 -2.26 -0.81 31.76
CA GLU A 35 -3.53 -1.17 32.36
C GLU A 35 -3.39 -1.32 33.89
N GLY A 36 -4.20 -0.58 34.64
CA GLY A 36 -4.19 -0.58 36.10
C GLY A 36 -3.32 0.50 36.75
N SER A 37 -2.60 1.32 35.98
CA SER A 37 -1.87 2.47 36.53
C SER A 37 -2.80 3.66 36.76
N GLU A 38 -2.81 4.17 37.98
CA GLU A 38 -3.41 5.47 38.28
C GLU A 38 -2.52 6.56 37.69
N LEU A 39 -3.07 7.33 36.75
CA LEU A 39 -2.40 8.50 36.21
C LEU A 39 -2.42 9.58 37.28
N ASP A 40 -1.27 9.81 37.91
CA ASP A 40 -1.08 10.83 38.91
C ASP A 40 -1.03 12.24 38.29
N GLU A 41 -1.15 13.28 39.13
CA GLU A 41 -1.06 14.67 38.65
C GLU A 41 0.28 14.98 38.00
N ALA A 42 1.37 14.34 38.45
CA ALA A 42 2.70 14.54 37.86
C ALA A 42 2.76 14.10 36.39
N TYR A 43 2.11 12.99 36.03
CA TYR A 43 1.96 12.58 34.64
C TYR A 43 1.22 13.64 33.81
N TRP A 44 0.09 14.13 34.33
CA TRP A 44 -0.71 15.13 33.63
C TRP A 44 0.04 16.45 33.47
N ASP A 45 0.72 16.92 34.52
CA ASP A 45 1.51 18.14 34.47
C ASP A 45 2.65 18.04 33.46
N THR A 46 3.30 16.88 33.37
CA THR A 46 4.35 16.62 32.38
C THR A 46 3.79 16.67 30.96
N ALA A 47 2.63 16.01 30.73
CA ALA A 47 1.97 16.00 29.43
C ALA A 47 1.50 17.40 29.01
N VAL A 48 0.90 18.14 29.93
CA VAL A 48 0.42 19.51 29.69
C VAL A 48 1.58 20.46 29.44
N ALA A 49 2.68 20.36 30.22
CA ALA A 49 3.86 21.19 30.04
C ALA A 49 4.52 20.96 28.68
N PHE A 50 4.63 19.69 28.25
CA PHE A 50 5.16 19.34 26.94
C PHE A 50 4.33 19.95 25.81
N ILE A 51 3.00 19.76 25.85
CA ILE A 51 2.09 20.24 24.81
C ILE A 51 2.07 21.78 24.78
N LYS A 52 2.02 22.45 25.93
CA LYS A 52 2.09 23.92 26.01
C LYS A 52 3.42 24.48 25.51
N GLY A 53 4.53 23.78 25.76
CA GLY A 53 5.84 24.14 25.24
C GLY A 53 5.87 24.10 23.70
N MET A 54 5.32 23.05 23.11
CA MET A 54 5.17 22.95 21.64
C MET A 54 4.23 24.02 21.08
N GLU A 55 3.13 24.28 21.77
CA GLU A 55 2.15 25.29 21.35
C GLU A 55 2.74 26.69 21.35
N GLY A 56 3.55 27.03 22.36
CA GLY A 56 4.24 28.32 22.44
C GLY A 56 5.14 28.56 21.22
N GLN A 57 5.94 27.56 20.85
CA GLN A 57 6.79 27.64 19.66
C GLN A 57 5.96 27.74 18.37
N TYR A 58 4.93 26.92 18.24
CA TYR A 58 4.06 26.92 17.07
C TYR A 58 3.38 28.29 16.87
N ASN A 59 2.82 28.85 17.94
CA ASN A 59 2.18 30.15 17.91
C ASN A 59 3.17 31.28 17.61
N HIS A 60 4.40 31.20 18.14
CA HIS A 60 5.46 32.13 17.82
C HIS A 60 5.84 32.10 16.33
N ASP A 61 6.01 30.92 15.76
CA ASP A 61 6.40 30.75 14.36
C ASP A 61 5.30 31.20 13.39
N VAL A 62 4.04 30.93 13.74
CA VAL A 62 2.88 31.43 13.00
C VAL A 62 2.80 32.95 13.09
N ALA A 63 2.95 33.54 14.28
CA ALA A 63 2.95 34.98 14.46
C ALA A 63 4.06 35.66 13.65
N THR A 64 5.28 35.10 13.68
CA THR A 64 6.42 35.59 12.90
C THR A 64 6.12 35.56 11.40
N LYS A 65 5.58 34.45 10.88
CA LYS A 65 5.18 34.37 9.46
C LYS A 65 4.07 35.34 9.09
N VAL A 66 3.10 35.57 9.98
CA VAL A 66 2.04 36.56 9.76
C VAL A 66 2.62 37.97 9.76
N GLU A 67 3.57 38.28 10.63
CA GLU A 67 4.27 39.56 10.60
C GLU A 67 5.11 39.73 9.34
N ASP A 68 5.87 38.72 8.93
CA ASP A 68 6.66 38.74 7.71
C ASP A 68 5.77 38.89 6.48
N PHE A 69 4.60 38.23 6.50
CA PHE A 69 3.57 38.45 5.49
C PHE A 69 3.10 39.89 5.52
N LYS A 70 2.67 40.44 6.66
CA LYS A 70 2.24 41.86 6.76
C LYS A 70 3.31 42.84 6.29
N LYS A 71 4.60 42.58 6.56
CA LYS A 71 5.74 43.42 6.15
C LYS A 71 6.04 43.32 4.65
N ASN A 72 5.98 42.11 4.08
CA ASN A 72 6.33 41.86 2.68
C ASN A 72 5.14 41.91 1.72
N TYR A 73 3.91 41.89 2.25
CA TYR A 73 2.70 42.01 1.48
C TYR A 73 2.56 43.45 0.99
N LYS A 74 2.90 43.65 -0.29
CA LYS A 74 2.51 44.86 -1.01
C LYS A 74 1.03 44.69 -1.39
N PRO A 75 0.10 45.48 -0.84
CA PRO A 75 -1.22 45.53 -1.43
C PRO A 75 -1.03 45.98 -2.88
N GLN A 76 -1.52 45.20 -3.84
CA GLN A 76 -1.83 45.77 -5.14
C GLN A 76 -2.74 46.96 -4.85
N GLN A 77 -2.30 48.18 -5.17
CA GLN A 77 -3.20 49.33 -5.13
C GLN A 77 -4.35 48.99 -6.08
N THR A 78 -5.52 48.65 -5.52
CA THR A 78 -6.75 48.67 -6.29
C THR A 78 -7.03 50.16 -6.59
N PRO A 79 -7.05 50.59 -7.87
CA PRO A 79 -7.52 51.93 -8.21
C PRO A 79 -8.96 52.12 -7.67
N PRO A 80 -9.40 53.37 -7.44
CA PRO A 80 -10.72 53.65 -6.89
C PRO A 80 -11.80 52.94 -7.72
N THR A 81 -12.68 52.24 -7.02
CA THR A 81 -13.68 51.29 -7.52
C THR A 81 -14.43 51.81 -8.76
N PRO A 82 -14.17 51.27 -9.97
CA PRO A 82 -15.16 51.26 -11.04
C PRO A 82 -16.25 50.25 -10.66
N PRO A 83 -17.49 50.37 -11.17
CA PRO A 83 -18.61 49.54 -10.75
C PRO A 83 -18.24 48.06 -10.80
N THR A 84 -18.59 47.35 -9.73
CA THR A 84 -18.32 45.93 -9.45
C THR A 84 -18.09 45.11 -10.72
N PRO A 85 -16.83 44.74 -11.03
CA PRO A 85 -16.55 43.67 -11.98
C PRO A 85 -16.96 42.33 -11.32
N PRO A 86 -17.49 41.37 -12.09
CA PRO A 86 -17.84 40.05 -11.57
C PRO A 86 -16.61 39.39 -10.93
N ALA A 87 -16.86 38.60 -9.88
CA ALA A 87 -15.85 37.89 -9.09
C ALA A 87 -14.74 37.27 -9.97
N PRO A 88 -13.46 37.32 -9.54
CA PRO A 88 -12.35 36.76 -10.32
C PRO A 88 -12.41 35.23 -10.25
N SER A 89 -13.23 34.63 -11.10
CA SER A 89 -13.47 33.20 -11.32
C SER A 89 -12.26 32.41 -11.85
N GLY A 90 -11.06 33.01 -11.86
CA GLY A 90 -9.85 32.39 -12.44
C GLY A 90 -8.99 31.60 -11.46
N LYS A 91 -8.84 32.07 -10.21
CA LYS A 91 -7.93 31.46 -9.22
C LYS A 91 -8.51 30.21 -8.58
N GLU A 92 -9.84 30.16 -8.40
CA GLU A 92 -10.55 28.96 -7.98
C GLU A 92 -10.39 27.85 -9.03
N SER A 93 -10.45 28.18 -10.33
CA SER A 93 -10.27 27.21 -11.42
C SER A 93 -8.87 26.56 -11.44
N GLU A 94 -7.81 27.31 -11.13
CA GLU A 94 -6.45 26.76 -11.09
C GLU A 94 -6.22 25.88 -9.85
N LEU A 95 -6.81 26.25 -8.72
CA LEU A 95 -6.78 25.44 -7.50
C LEU A 95 -7.61 24.16 -7.66
N GLU A 96 -8.79 24.25 -8.27
CA GLU A 96 -9.62 23.10 -8.62
C GLU A 96 -8.92 22.15 -9.59
N LYS A 97 -8.23 22.68 -10.61
CA LYS A 97 -7.40 21.86 -11.53
C LYS A 97 -6.27 21.15 -10.79
N LYS A 98 -5.56 21.85 -9.89
CA LYS A 98 -4.48 21.25 -9.09
C LYS A 98 -4.99 20.20 -8.10
N LEU A 99 -6.14 20.43 -7.47
CA LEU A 99 -6.77 19.45 -6.59
C LEU A 99 -7.18 18.20 -7.36
N LYS A 100 -7.81 18.37 -8.53
CA LYS A 100 -8.22 17.25 -9.38
C LYS A 100 -7.02 16.47 -9.91
N GLU A 101 -5.93 17.15 -10.28
CA GLU A 101 -4.68 16.50 -10.69
C GLU A 101 -4.00 15.75 -9.52
N LEU A 102 -4.03 16.32 -8.31
CA LEU A 102 -3.50 15.65 -7.11
C LEU A 102 -4.32 14.44 -6.71
N GLU A 103 -5.65 14.51 -6.83
CA GLU A 103 -6.57 13.41 -6.57
C GLU A 103 -6.38 12.27 -7.59
N GLU A 104 -6.30 12.58 -8.88
CA GLU A 104 -5.95 11.59 -9.91
C GLU A 104 -4.57 10.96 -9.68
N ARG A 105 -3.58 11.74 -9.22
CA ARG A 105 -2.26 11.21 -8.87
C ARG A 105 -2.30 10.29 -7.65
N LEU A 106 -3.11 10.62 -6.65
CA LEU A 106 -3.28 9.82 -5.45
C LEU A 106 -3.96 8.48 -5.78
N ASP A 107 -5.05 8.51 -6.55
CA ASP A 107 -5.73 7.30 -7.03
C ASP A 107 -4.83 6.44 -7.92
N ALA A 108 -4.01 7.06 -8.77
CA ALA A 108 -3.02 6.36 -9.59
C ALA A 108 -1.88 5.75 -8.76
N GLU A 109 -1.50 6.36 -7.64
CA GLU A 109 -0.47 5.84 -6.75
C GLU A 109 -1.00 4.70 -5.87
N ASP A 110 -2.19 4.87 -5.29
CA ASP A 110 -2.82 3.86 -4.46
C ASP A 110 -3.25 2.64 -5.29
N SER A 111 -3.75 2.83 -6.51
CA SER A 111 -3.98 1.72 -7.43
C SER A 111 -2.68 0.96 -7.77
N LYS A 112 -1.55 1.64 -7.96
CA LYS A 112 -0.25 0.97 -8.16
C LYS A 112 0.20 0.17 -6.94
N LYS A 113 0.00 0.70 -5.73
CA LYS A 113 0.30 -0.03 -4.48
C LYS A 113 -0.57 -1.26 -4.31
N VAL A 114 -1.89 -1.11 -4.52
CA VAL A 114 -2.85 -2.22 -4.48
C VAL A 114 -2.50 -3.28 -5.52
N GLN A 115 -2.16 -2.90 -6.74
CA GLN A 115 -1.70 -3.82 -7.79
C GLN A 115 -0.41 -4.56 -7.40
N ALA A 116 0.57 -3.86 -6.84
CA ALA A 116 1.82 -4.46 -6.41
C ALA A 116 1.61 -5.50 -5.29
N ASP A 117 0.74 -5.21 -4.34
CA ASP A 117 0.41 -6.16 -3.27
C ASP A 117 -0.44 -7.33 -3.76
N LEU A 118 -1.35 -7.10 -4.70
CA LEU A 118 -2.09 -8.18 -5.36
C LEU A 118 -1.14 -9.10 -6.14
N LEU A 119 -0.17 -8.54 -6.86
CA LEU A 119 0.83 -9.29 -7.60
C LEU A 119 1.62 -10.22 -6.67
N LYS A 120 2.07 -9.74 -5.50
CA LYS A 120 2.76 -10.57 -4.51
C LYS A 120 1.89 -11.73 -4.02
N LYS A 121 0.62 -11.46 -3.71
CA LYS A 121 -0.34 -12.47 -3.23
C LYS A 121 -0.63 -13.51 -4.30
N VAL A 122 -0.92 -13.09 -5.54
CA VAL A 122 -1.16 -13.98 -6.68
C VAL A 122 0.07 -14.82 -7.01
N THR A 123 1.26 -14.22 -7.01
CA THR A 123 2.53 -14.94 -7.22
C THR A 123 2.71 -16.05 -6.18
N SER A 124 2.44 -15.74 -4.91
CA SER A 124 2.55 -16.70 -3.80
C SER A 124 1.54 -17.84 -3.93
N ALA A 125 0.30 -17.51 -4.30
CA ALA A 125 -0.76 -18.49 -4.52
C ALA A 125 -0.50 -19.38 -5.76
N MET A 126 0.02 -18.82 -6.85
CA MET A 126 0.46 -19.58 -8.04
C MET A 126 1.58 -20.57 -7.68
N LYS A 127 2.58 -20.13 -6.90
CA LYS A 127 3.65 -21.00 -6.39
C LYS A 127 3.11 -22.11 -5.50
N ALA A 128 2.15 -21.81 -4.63
CA ALA A 128 1.46 -22.83 -3.82
C ALA A 128 0.70 -23.85 -4.69
N LYS A 129 0.23 -23.43 -5.87
CA LYS A 129 -0.36 -24.29 -6.90
C LYS A 129 0.67 -24.97 -7.82
N GLN A 130 1.94 -25.01 -7.42
CA GLN A 130 3.06 -25.70 -8.09
C GLN A 130 3.53 -25.05 -9.40
N ALA A 131 3.24 -23.77 -9.62
CA ALA A 131 3.88 -22.95 -10.64
C ALA A 131 5.26 -22.46 -10.11
N THR A 132 6.25 -23.35 -10.10
CA THR A 132 7.55 -23.13 -9.45
C THR A 132 8.63 -22.58 -10.36
N ASP A 133 8.39 -22.48 -11.67
CA ASP A 133 9.35 -21.90 -12.62
C ASP A 133 9.28 -20.37 -12.55
N ASP A 134 10.23 -19.76 -11.85
CA ASP A 134 10.29 -18.31 -11.63
C ASP A 134 10.38 -17.50 -12.93
N TYR A 135 11.04 -18.02 -13.96
CA TYR A 135 11.18 -17.34 -15.24
C TYR A 135 9.85 -17.32 -15.99
N VAL A 136 9.18 -18.47 -16.07
CA VAL A 136 7.86 -18.55 -16.71
C VAL A 136 6.82 -17.76 -15.91
N LEU A 137 6.85 -17.85 -14.58
CA LEU A 137 5.93 -17.14 -13.70
C LEU A 137 6.07 -15.62 -13.86
N SER A 138 7.30 -15.10 -13.80
CA SER A 138 7.55 -13.67 -14.02
C SER A 138 7.12 -13.23 -15.41
N LYS A 139 7.35 -14.04 -16.45
CA LYS A 139 6.90 -13.74 -17.81
C LYS A 139 5.38 -13.67 -17.93
N THR A 140 4.67 -14.59 -17.27
CA THR A 140 3.21 -14.67 -17.30
C THR A 140 2.51 -13.54 -16.56
N LEU A 141 3.15 -13.02 -15.51
CA LEU A 141 2.65 -11.92 -14.70
C LEU A 141 3.15 -10.55 -15.19
N GLN A 142 4.09 -10.52 -16.14
CA GLN A 142 4.64 -9.30 -16.71
C GLN A 142 3.56 -8.52 -17.46
N GLY A 143 3.28 -7.29 -17.01
CA GLY A 143 2.31 -6.40 -17.66
C GLY A 143 0.84 -6.75 -17.39
N VAL A 144 0.57 -7.69 -16.46
CA VAL A 144 -0.81 -8.00 -16.06
C VAL A 144 -1.31 -6.94 -15.09
N THR A 145 -2.40 -6.26 -15.46
CA THR A 145 -3.21 -5.44 -14.55
C THR A 145 -4.30 -6.31 -13.94
N PHE A 146 -4.26 -6.51 -12.64
CA PHE A 146 -5.24 -7.35 -11.95
C PHE A 146 -6.55 -6.58 -11.73
N ASP A 147 -7.69 -7.28 -11.84
CA ASP A 147 -8.96 -6.69 -11.46
C ASP A 147 -9.08 -6.71 -9.93
N THR A 148 -9.13 -5.53 -9.31
CA THR A 148 -9.23 -5.38 -7.84
C THR A 148 -10.56 -5.86 -7.27
N LYS A 149 -11.56 -6.11 -8.13
CA LYS A 149 -12.85 -6.70 -7.74
C LYS A 149 -12.79 -8.22 -7.59
N LYS A 150 -11.82 -8.88 -8.23
CA LYS A 150 -11.66 -10.33 -8.19
C LYS A 150 -10.80 -10.74 -7.01
N SER A 151 -11.15 -11.86 -6.41
CA SER A 151 -10.35 -12.47 -5.35
C SER A 151 -9.03 -13.04 -5.90
N VAL A 152 -8.03 -13.21 -5.02
CA VAL A 152 -6.74 -13.80 -5.38
C VAL A 152 -6.91 -15.19 -5.99
N ASP A 153 -7.84 -15.99 -5.47
CA ASP A 153 -8.08 -17.35 -5.96
C ASP A 153 -8.67 -17.36 -7.38
N GLU A 154 -9.62 -16.46 -7.69
CA GLU A 154 -10.18 -16.32 -9.04
C GLU A 154 -9.11 -15.90 -10.05
N LEU A 155 -8.25 -14.94 -9.67
CA LEU A 155 -7.14 -14.50 -10.51
C LEU A 155 -6.14 -15.62 -10.76
N VAL A 156 -5.84 -16.43 -9.74
CA VAL A 156 -4.96 -17.61 -9.88
C VAL A 156 -5.58 -18.62 -10.84
N VAL A 157 -6.88 -18.90 -10.74
CA VAL A 157 -7.58 -19.81 -11.67
C VAL A 157 -7.50 -19.32 -13.12
N GLU A 158 -7.59 -18.01 -13.37
CA GLU A 158 -7.44 -17.43 -14.70
C GLU A 158 -5.98 -17.44 -15.22
N LEU A 159 -5.00 -17.33 -14.33
CA LEU A 159 -3.58 -17.22 -14.68
C LEU A 159 -2.88 -18.56 -14.83
N LEU A 160 -3.33 -19.60 -14.14
CA LEU A 160 -2.79 -20.96 -14.27
C LEU A 160 -2.74 -21.48 -15.72
N PRO A 161 -3.81 -21.41 -16.54
CA PRO A 161 -3.74 -21.86 -17.93
C PRO A 161 -2.81 -21.01 -18.78
N LYS A 162 -2.64 -19.72 -18.48
CA LYS A 162 -1.66 -18.85 -19.17
C LYS A 162 -0.23 -19.24 -18.79
N TYR A 163 0.00 -19.56 -17.53
CA TYR A 163 1.28 -20.09 -17.06
C TYR A 163 1.63 -21.42 -17.73
N ASP A 164 0.68 -22.35 -17.83
CA ASP A 164 0.91 -23.63 -18.48
C ASP A 164 1.23 -23.46 -19.99
N ALA A 165 0.59 -22.50 -20.65
CA ALA A 165 0.88 -22.16 -22.05
C ALA A 165 2.27 -21.53 -22.24
N GLU A 166 2.66 -20.58 -21.41
CA GLU A 166 3.98 -19.94 -21.44
C GLU A 166 5.09 -20.93 -21.05
N TYR A 167 4.82 -21.82 -20.09
CA TYR A 167 5.76 -22.88 -19.71
C TYR A 167 6.05 -23.77 -20.91
N LYS A 168 4.99 -24.19 -21.61
CA LYS A 168 5.09 -25.00 -22.82
C LYS A 168 5.85 -24.28 -23.94
N ALA A 169 5.68 -22.96 -24.07
CA ALA A 169 6.42 -22.14 -25.03
C ALA A 169 7.90 -22.04 -24.67
N CYS A 170 8.24 -21.90 -23.38
CA CYS A 170 9.61 -21.71 -22.91
C CYS A 170 10.41 -23.03 -22.77
N ARG A 171 9.75 -24.11 -22.32
CA ARG A 171 10.39 -25.38 -21.94
C ARG A 171 10.06 -26.54 -22.90
N GLY A 172 9.13 -26.33 -23.83
CA GLY A 172 8.66 -27.37 -24.74
C GLY A 172 7.73 -28.39 -24.07
N TYR A 173 7.44 -29.48 -24.77
CA TYR A 173 6.46 -30.51 -24.36
C TYR A 173 7.05 -31.58 -23.43
N GLY A 174 8.32 -31.46 -23.04
CA GLY A 174 9.07 -32.52 -22.36
C GLY A 174 8.90 -32.59 -20.85
N THR A 175 8.48 -31.51 -20.20
CA THR A 175 8.28 -31.42 -18.75
C THR A 175 6.89 -30.90 -18.42
N ALA A 176 6.27 -31.45 -17.37
CA ALA A 176 4.97 -30.98 -16.93
C ALA A 176 5.11 -29.56 -16.35
N PRO A 177 4.22 -28.62 -16.72
CA PRO A 177 4.31 -27.22 -16.28
C PRO A 177 4.14 -27.04 -14.77
N ARG A 178 3.44 -27.99 -14.14
CA ARG A 178 3.15 -28.01 -12.70
C ARG A 178 3.42 -29.40 -12.16
N THR A 179 4.19 -29.47 -11.08
CA THR A 179 4.59 -30.76 -10.49
C THR A 179 3.47 -31.27 -9.59
N SER A 180 2.50 -32.03 -10.11
CA SER A 180 1.49 -32.67 -9.27
C SER A 180 2.20 -33.42 -8.15
N SER A 181 1.86 -33.12 -6.90
CA SER A 181 2.32 -33.85 -5.70
C SER A 181 1.64 -35.21 -5.58
N ASP A 182 1.49 -35.90 -6.73
CA ASP A 182 1.22 -37.31 -6.81
C ASP A 182 2.48 -37.97 -7.38
N SER A 183 3.06 -38.79 -6.52
CA SER A 183 4.21 -39.64 -6.70
C SER A 183 4.35 -40.28 -8.10
N GLY A 184 5.55 -40.18 -8.67
CA GLY A 184 6.13 -41.31 -9.44
C GLY A 184 5.75 -41.47 -10.91
N GLY A 185 5.68 -40.40 -11.71
CA GLY A 185 5.59 -40.53 -13.16
C GLY A 185 6.98 -40.67 -13.82
N THR A 186 7.51 -41.89 -13.93
CA THR A 186 8.74 -42.17 -14.71
C THR A 186 8.59 -41.57 -16.11
N GLN A 187 9.38 -40.54 -16.42
CA GLN A 187 9.49 -40.04 -17.79
C GLN A 187 10.18 -41.11 -18.63
N HIS A 188 9.40 -41.96 -19.29
CA HIS A 188 9.93 -42.86 -20.30
C HIS A 188 10.31 -42.03 -21.53
N SER A 189 11.56 -41.57 -21.56
CA SER A 189 12.26 -41.10 -22.74
C SER A 189 12.04 -42.08 -23.90
N ALA A 190 12.04 -41.57 -25.16
CA ALA A 190 12.00 -42.42 -26.34
C ALA A 190 13.10 -43.50 -26.30
N ALA A 191 14.25 -43.20 -25.69
CA ALA A 191 15.32 -44.16 -25.41
C ALA A 191 14.86 -45.27 -24.45
N SER A 192 14.17 -44.93 -23.36
CA SER A 192 13.63 -45.91 -22.40
C SER A 192 12.65 -46.88 -23.06
N LYS A 193 11.78 -46.40 -23.95
CA LYS A 193 10.85 -47.25 -24.73
C LYS A 193 11.58 -48.15 -25.72
N TYR A 194 12.70 -47.69 -26.31
CA TYR A 194 13.55 -48.50 -27.17
C TYR A 194 14.24 -49.62 -26.37
N PHE A 195 14.84 -49.30 -25.22
CA PHE A 195 15.50 -50.29 -24.37
C PHE A 195 14.54 -51.30 -23.74
N GLU A 196 13.31 -50.92 -23.39
CA GLU A 196 12.30 -51.88 -22.95
C GLU A 196 11.86 -52.83 -24.07
N ARG A 197 11.72 -52.32 -25.29
CA ARG A 197 11.36 -53.13 -26.45
C ARG A 197 12.48 -54.09 -26.84
N LYS A 198 13.73 -53.62 -26.83
CA LYS A 198 14.93 -54.46 -27.05
C LYS A 198 15.13 -55.46 -25.93
N GLY A 199 14.98 -55.05 -24.66
CA GLY A 199 15.11 -55.93 -23.51
C GLY A 199 14.06 -57.06 -23.47
N LYS A 200 12.82 -56.79 -23.91
CA LYS A 200 11.79 -57.83 -24.10
C LYS A 200 12.09 -58.75 -25.29
N LYS A 201 12.65 -58.22 -26.38
CA LYS A 201 12.94 -59.00 -27.59
C LYS A 201 14.20 -59.87 -27.45
N GLU A 202 15.19 -59.43 -26.67
CA GLU A 202 16.49 -60.09 -26.53
C GLU A 202 16.70 -60.76 -25.16
N GLY A 203 15.65 -60.84 -24.34
CA GLY A 203 15.65 -61.64 -23.11
C GLY A 203 16.56 -61.13 -21.99
N TRP A 204 17.00 -59.87 -22.04
CA TRP A 204 17.93 -59.28 -21.07
C TRP A 204 17.35 -59.04 -19.67
N LYS A 205 16.05 -59.26 -19.46
CA LYS A 205 15.46 -59.29 -18.10
C LYS A 205 15.37 -60.74 -17.61
N LYS A 206 16.49 -61.30 -17.16
CA LYS A 206 16.51 -62.46 -16.26
C LYS A 206 17.36 -62.14 -15.03
N LYS A 207 16.66 -62.14 -13.89
CA LYS A 207 17.06 -61.90 -12.50
C LYS A 207 17.39 -60.45 -12.15
#